data_AF-A0A2T4CCY0-F1
#
_entry.id   AF-A0A2T4CCY0-F1
#
_cell.length_a   1.000
_cell.length_b   1.000
_cell.length_c   1.000
_cell.angle_alpha   90.00
_cell.angle_beta   90.00
_cell.angle_gamma   90.00
#
_symmetry.space_group_name_H-M   'P 1'
#
loop_
_entity.id
_entity.type
_entity.pdbx_description
1 polymer ?
#
loop_
_entity_poly.entity_id
_entity_poly.type
_entity_poly.pdbx_seq_one_letter_code
_entity_poly.pdbx_strand_id
1 'polypeptide(L)'
;MAEAPSVVPEAHEHATYQPPEKMFAKHPSQPHIANLEDYQKLYKESITEPNKFWGRTARELLTWHRDFETVSAGSLADGDVKWFVEGQLNACYNAVDRHAYKDPNRVALIYEADEVNDGRNVTYGELLRDVSKVAWVLKQAGIKKGDTVAIYMPMIPEAVVAILACVRIGAVHSVVFAGFSADALRDLVFEGTPAYPNFSRYWDIIEKHNITQFYVAPTALRLLKRAGDEHVRGNFKYLRTLGSVGEPIAAEVWKWYYEVVGKESAHVVDTYWQTETGSNVITPLAGVTPMKPGSASLPFFGIEPAIIDPVSGEELHGNNVEGVLAFKQSWPSIARTVYGSHKRYLDTYLHVYKGYYFTGDGAARDHEGFYWIRGRVDDVVNVSGHRLSTAEIEAALIEHHAVAEAAVVGVSDELTGQAVNAFVALKDGNEANDALRKELVLQVRKSIGPFAAPKAVFIIGDLPKTRSGKIMRRILRKVLAGEEDQLGDVSTLSDPSVVAKIIATVHETRGK
;
A
#
# COMPACT_ATOMS: atom_id res chain seq x y z
N MET A 1 21.37 -21.84 29.07
CA MET A 1 20.01 -21.26 29.08
C MET A 1 19.61 -21.12 27.64
N ALA A 2 18.54 -21.79 27.19
CA ALA A 2 18.01 -21.55 25.85
C ALA A 2 17.47 -20.11 25.82
N GLU A 3 17.89 -19.31 24.84
CA GLU A 3 17.31 -17.99 24.59
C GLU A 3 15.81 -18.16 24.37
N ALA A 4 14.99 -17.29 24.97
CA ALA A 4 13.57 -17.27 24.71
C ALA A 4 13.35 -17.06 23.19
N PRO A 5 12.40 -17.78 22.56
CA PRO A 5 12.13 -17.62 21.14
C PRO A 5 11.79 -16.15 20.85
N SER A 6 12.37 -15.61 19.77
CA SER A 6 12.12 -14.24 19.34
C SER A 6 10.65 -14.03 18.97
N VAL A 7 10.08 -12.90 19.38
CA VAL A 7 8.69 -12.53 19.08
C VAL A 7 8.55 -12.12 17.60
N VAL A 8 9.66 -11.73 16.97
CA VAL A 8 9.73 -11.30 15.57
C VAL A 8 10.70 -12.21 14.80
N PRO A 9 10.30 -13.46 14.47
CA PRO A 9 11.16 -14.42 13.79
C PRO A 9 11.65 -13.91 12.42
N GLU A 10 10.83 -13.12 11.71
CA GLU A 10 11.15 -12.59 10.38
C GLU A 10 12.37 -11.66 10.40
N ALA A 11 12.64 -11.02 11.55
CA ALA A 11 13.77 -10.13 11.71
C ALA A 11 15.12 -10.85 11.84
N HIS A 12 15.13 -12.16 12.15
CA HIS A 12 16.37 -12.94 12.30
C HIS A 12 16.81 -13.61 10.99
N GLU A 13 15.91 -13.77 10.04
CA GLU A 13 16.18 -14.47 8.78
C GLU A 13 16.78 -13.56 7.70
N HIS A 14 16.82 -12.25 7.93
CA HIS A 14 17.15 -11.27 6.89
C HIS A 14 18.26 -10.31 7.31
N ALA A 15 19.27 -10.18 6.45
CA ALA A 15 20.33 -9.20 6.60
C ALA A 15 19.79 -7.77 6.40
N THR A 16 20.37 -6.82 7.11
CA THR A 16 20.12 -5.39 6.90
C THR A 16 20.91 -4.89 5.68
N TYR A 17 20.20 -4.35 4.70
CA TYR A 17 20.78 -3.76 3.49
C TYR A 17 20.94 -2.26 3.66
N GLN A 18 22.15 -1.75 3.47
CA GLN A 18 22.39 -0.31 3.48
C GLN A 18 21.90 0.35 2.19
N PRO A 19 21.58 1.67 2.21
CA PRO A 19 21.33 2.41 0.98
C PRO A 19 22.46 2.18 -0.05
N PRO A 20 22.17 1.79 -1.31
CA PRO A 20 23.22 1.46 -2.26
C PRO A 20 24.09 2.67 -2.60
N GLU A 21 25.41 2.55 -2.45
CA GLU A 21 26.34 3.65 -2.75
C GLU A 21 26.20 4.17 -4.19
N LYS A 22 25.94 3.24 -5.12
CA LYS A 22 25.71 3.53 -6.55
C LYS A 22 24.53 4.49 -6.78
N MET A 23 23.57 4.58 -5.85
CA MET A 23 22.43 5.50 -6.00
C MET A 23 22.86 6.97 -5.89
N PHE A 24 23.88 7.26 -5.07
CA PHE A 24 24.35 8.62 -4.85
C PHE A 24 25.10 9.17 -6.05
N ALA A 25 25.84 8.32 -6.78
CA ALA A 25 26.49 8.69 -8.04
C ALA A 25 25.48 9.05 -9.15
N LYS A 26 24.25 8.52 -9.06
CA LYS A 26 23.14 8.84 -9.98
C LYS A 26 22.35 10.08 -9.54
N HIS A 27 22.63 10.63 -8.36
CA HIS A 27 21.85 11.71 -7.79
C HIS A 27 22.17 13.05 -8.50
N PRO A 28 21.18 13.82 -8.96
CA PRO A 28 21.43 15.07 -9.70
C PRO A 28 21.99 16.20 -8.81
N SER A 29 21.86 16.04 -7.49
CA SER A 29 22.36 16.94 -6.45
C SER A 29 22.76 16.12 -5.22
N GLN A 30 22.17 16.36 -4.06
CA GLN A 30 22.32 15.54 -2.85
C GLN A 30 20.95 15.19 -2.25
N PRO A 31 20.81 14.07 -1.51
CA PRO A 31 19.59 13.75 -0.78
C PRO A 31 19.16 14.90 0.15
N HIS A 32 17.86 15.06 0.36
CA HIS A 32 17.32 16.12 1.23
C HIS A 32 17.66 15.95 2.71
N ILE A 33 17.96 14.71 3.12
CA ILE A 33 18.37 14.34 4.47
C ILE A 33 19.71 13.64 4.33
N ALA A 34 20.72 14.07 5.08
CA ALA A 34 22.09 13.63 4.81
C ALA A 34 22.36 12.20 5.30
N ASN A 35 21.77 11.81 6.43
CA ASN A 35 22.03 10.52 7.06
C ASN A 35 20.93 10.16 8.08
N LEU A 36 21.07 9.00 8.72
CA LEU A 36 20.11 8.47 9.67
C LEU A 36 20.00 9.32 10.95
N GLU A 37 21.07 9.97 11.39
CA GLU A 37 21.08 10.85 12.56
C GLU A 37 20.26 12.12 12.30
N ASP A 38 20.40 12.72 11.13
CA ASP A 38 19.58 13.87 10.70
C ASP A 38 18.10 13.49 10.62
N TYR A 39 17.79 12.31 10.09
CA TYR A 39 16.43 11.77 10.13
C TYR A 39 15.92 11.64 11.57
N GLN A 40 16.69 11.02 12.48
CA GLN A 40 16.28 10.83 13.88
C GLN A 40 16.03 12.16 14.58
N LYS A 41 16.86 13.18 14.30
CA LYS A 41 16.70 14.53 14.83
C LYS A 41 15.41 15.19 14.34
N LEU A 42 15.14 15.15 13.02
CA LEU A 42 13.93 15.72 12.43
C LEU A 42 12.67 14.95 12.86
N TYR A 43 12.75 13.63 12.93
CA TYR A 43 11.69 12.77 13.44
C TYR A 43 11.36 13.12 14.89
N LYS A 44 12.37 13.22 15.76
CA LYS A 44 12.18 13.66 17.14
C LYS A 44 11.50 15.03 17.21
N GLU A 45 11.97 16.03 16.46
CA GLU A 45 11.33 17.36 16.41
C GLU A 45 9.86 17.26 15.96
N SER A 46 9.57 16.43 14.95
CA SER A 46 8.21 16.25 14.43
C SER A 46 7.23 15.62 15.43
N ILE A 47 7.73 14.87 16.41
CA ILE A 47 6.95 14.21 17.46
C ILE A 47 6.85 15.09 18.71
N THR A 48 7.96 15.71 19.15
CA THR A 48 8.00 16.47 20.42
C THR A 48 7.66 17.94 20.27
N GLU A 49 7.90 18.54 19.09
CA GLU A 49 7.58 19.93 18.77
C GLU A 49 6.77 20.04 17.45
N PRO A 50 5.63 19.32 17.31
CA PRO A 50 4.93 19.17 16.03
C PRO A 50 4.50 20.52 15.43
N ASN A 51 4.08 21.48 16.26
CA ASN A 51 3.66 22.80 15.77
C ASN A 51 4.82 23.58 15.14
N LYS A 52 6.02 23.48 15.70
CA LYS A 52 7.22 24.12 15.14
C LYS A 52 7.65 23.45 13.85
N PHE A 53 7.74 22.12 13.86
CA PHE A 53 8.12 21.33 12.69
C PHE A 53 7.17 21.59 11.51
N TRP A 54 5.87 21.33 11.71
CA TRP A 54 4.88 21.47 10.64
C TRP A 54 4.60 22.92 10.26
N GLY A 55 4.67 23.85 11.20
CA GLY A 55 4.52 25.27 10.92
C GLY A 55 5.62 25.82 9.98
N ARG A 56 6.85 25.31 10.10
CA ARG A 56 7.96 25.61 9.18
C ARG A 56 7.74 24.90 7.84
N THR A 57 7.56 23.59 7.85
CA THR A 57 7.44 22.77 6.63
C THR A 57 6.26 23.20 5.75
N ALA A 58 5.12 23.56 6.35
CA ALA A 58 3.95 24.00 5.61
C ALA A 58 4.16 25.34 4.88
N ARG A 59 4.95 26.27 5.45
CA ARG A 59 5.28 27.55 4.80
C ARG A 59 6.36 27.41 3.74
N GLU A 60 7.28 26.46 3.90
CA GLU A 60 8.33 26.17 2.93
C GLU A 60 7.80 25.46 1.68
N LEU A 61 6.89 24.48 1.85
CA LEU A 61 6.45 23.62 0.75
C LEU A 61 5.17 24.11 0.04
N LEU A 62 4.30 24.83 0.75
CA LEU A 62 3.03 25.33 0.22
C LEU A 62 3.02 26.85 0.13
N THR A 63 2.38 27.34 -0.91
CA THR A 63 2.08 28.76 -1.09
C THR A 63 0.66 29.03 -0.61
N TRP A 64 0.56 29.92 0.36
CA TRP A 64 -0.67 30.30 1.04
C TRP A 64 -1.18 31.63 0.48
N HIS A 65 -2.49 31.74 0.29
CA HIS A 65 -3.14 33.02 0.01
C HIS A 65 -3.28 33.85 1.28
N ARG A 66 -3.68 33.18 2.38
CA ARG A 66 -3.66 33.71 3.74
C ARG A 66 -2.89 32.74 4.60
N ASP A 67 -1.92 33.25 5.35
CA ASP A 67 -1.14 32.42 6.29
C ASP A 67 -2.01 31.93 7.47
N PHE A 68 -1.55 30.88 8.14
CA PHE A 68 -2.18 30.33 9.36
C PHE A 68 -1.48 30.83 10.63
N GLU A 69 -2.21 30.90 11.73
CA GLU A 69 -1.66 31.19 13.06
C GLU A 69 -1.57 29.90 13.89
N THR A 70 -2.63 29.10 13.85
CA THR A 70 -2.76 27.84 14.57
C THR A 70 -2.34 26.66 13.69
N VAL A 71 -1.23 25.99 14.05
CA VAL A 71 -0.69 24.86 13.29
C VAL A 71 -1.55 23.60 13.44
N SER A 72 -1.92 23.25 14.67
CA SER A 72 -2.79 22.10 14.95
C SER A 72 -3.75 22.40 16.10
N ALA A 73 -4.93 21.80 16.07
CA ALA A 73 -5.94 21.86 17.11
C ALA A 73 -6.81 20.59 17.09
N GLY A 74 -7.53 20.33 18.18
CA GLY A 74 -8.36 19.13 18.34
C GLY A 74 -7.55 17.90 18.81
N SER A 75 -8.22 16.76 18.90
CA SER A 75 -7.63 15.52 19.43
C SER A 75 -8.13 14.28 18.67
N LEU A 76 -7.38 13.17 18.77
CA LEU A 76 -7.86 11.86 18.32
C LEU A 76 -9.00 11.33 19.20
N ALA A 77 -9.08 11.74 20.47
CA ALA A 77 -10.12 11.28 21.38
C ALA A 77 -11.50 11.84 21.00
N ASP A 78 -11.55 13.09 20.53
CA ASP A 78 -12.78 13.79 20.17
C ASP A 78 -13.05 13.74 18.65
N GLY A 79 -12.06 13.35 17.84
CA GLY A 79 -12.17 13.24 16.38
C GLY A 79 -12.32 14.59 15.67
N ASP A 80 -11.90 15.68 16.30
CA ASP A 80 -12.05 17.06 15.81
C ASP A 80 -10.74 17.67 15.28
N VAL A 81 -9.83 16.81 14.81
CA VAL A 81 -8.49 17.15 14.32
C VAL A 81 -8.51 18.23 13.22
N LYS A 82 -7.78 19.32 13.45
CA LYS A 82 -7.60 20.45 12.53
C LYS A 82 -6.12 20.77 12.37
N TRP A 83 -5.74 21.18 11.17
CA TRP A 83 -4.39 21.62 10.84
C TRP A 83 -4.46 22.91 10.03
N PHE A 84 -3.59 23.87 10.36
CA PHE A 84 -3.44 25.17 9.68
C PHE A 84 -4.76 25.96 9.58
N VAL A 85 -5.40 26.20 10.73
CA VAL A 85 -6.84 26.51 10.87
C VAL A 85 -7.28 27.75 10.09
N GLU A 86 -6.52 28.84 10.19
CA GLU A 86 -6.85 30.14 9.57
C GLU A 86 -6.31 30.23 8.13
N GLY A 87 -5.43 29.30 7.76
CA GLY A 87 -4.73 29.30 6.50
C GLY A 87 -5.68 29.07 5.33
N GLN A 88 -5.48 29.85 4.26
CA GLN A 88 -6.23 29.70 3.02
C GLN A 88 -5.26 29.43 1.88
N LEU A 89 -5.50 28.37 1.13
CA LEU A 89 -4.73 28.01 -0.06
C LEU A 89 -5.66 27.43 -1.12
N ASN A 90 -5.09 27.18 -2.30
CA ASN A 90 -5.73 26.39 -3.34
C ASN A 90 -4.78 25.29 -3.83
N ALA A 91 -5.26 24.05 -3.90
CA ALA A 91 -4.45 22.91 -4.33
C ALA A 91 -4.00 23.04 -5.80
N CYS A 92 -4.88 23.47 -6.70
CA CYS A 92 -4.54 23.70 -8.10
C CYS A 92 -3.48 24.79 -8.25
N TYR A 93 -3.56 25.88 -7.48
CA TYR A 93 -2.53 26.91 -7.50
C TYR A 93 -1.15 26.36 -7.16
N ASN A 94 -1.08 25.52 -6.11
CA ASN A 94 0.15 24.89 -5.66
C ASN A 94 0.66 23.82 -6.62
N ALA A 95 -0.23 23.08 -7.29
CA ALA A 95 0.11 21.99 -8.19
C ALA A 95 0.40 22.45 -9.63
N VAL A 96 -0.18 23.57 -10.08
CA VAL A 96 -0.12 24.01 -11.49
C VAL A 96 0.35 25.46 -11.60
N ASP A 97 -0.43 26.42 -11.10
CA ASP A 97 -0.26 27.84 -11.40
C ASP A 97 1.15 28.34 -11.05
N ARG A 98 1.61 28.11 -9.81
CA ARG A 98 2.94 28.60 -9.38
C ARG A 98 4.10 28.03 -10.18
N HIS A 99 3.93 26.83 -10.75
CA HIS A 99 4.92 26.18 -11.59
C HIS A 99 4.84 26.70 -13.03
N ALA A 100 3.63 26.86 -13.57
CA ALA A 100 3.38 27.45 -14.89
C ALA A 100 3.86 28.91 -14.99
N TYR A 101 3.73 29.70 -13.90
CA TYR A 101 4.23 31.07 -13.87
C TYR A 101 5.77 31.15 -13.88
N LYS A 102 6.44 30.13 -13.33
CA LYS A 102 7.90 30.07 -13.31
C LYS A 102 8.46 29.55 -14.63
N ASP A 103 7.90 28.48 -15.15
CA ASP A 103 8.29 27.87 -16.43
C ASP A 103 7.08 27.18 -17.07
N PRO A 104 6.37 27.87 -17.98
CA PRO A 104 5.17 27.31 -18.62
C PRO A 104 5.49 26.20 -19.62
N ASN A 105 6.73 26.11 -20.12
CA ASN A 105 7.13 25.13 -21.13
C ASN A 105 7.68 23.84 -20.50
N ARG A 106 7.93 23.83 -19.19
CA ARG A 106 8.29 22.61 -18.46
C ARG A 106 7.20 21.56 -18.60
N VAL A 107 7.59 20.32 -18.90
CA VAL A 107 6.68 19.18 -18.92
C VAL A 107 6.13 18.93 -17.51
N ALA A 108 4.81 18.90 -17.39
CA ALA A 108 4.07 18.61 -16.16
C ALA A 108 3.62 17.15 -16.11
N LEU A 109 3.10 16.62 -17.22
CA LEU A 109 2.66 15.23 -17.35
C LEU A 109 3.33 14.60 -18.56
N ILE A 110 3.85 13.39 -18.38
CA ILE A 110 4.23 12.49 -19.47
C ILE A 110 3.12 11.46 -19.57
N TYR A 111 2.34 11.49 -20.65
CA TYR A 111 1.29 10.51 -20.90
C TYR A 111 1.80 9.44 -21.84
N GLU A 112 1.79 8.19 -21.38
CA GLU A 112 2.01 7.00 -22.16
C GLU A 112 0.66 6.29 -22.35
N ALA A 113 0.11 6.41 -23.56
CA ALA A 113 -1.12 5.74 -23.95
C ALA A 113 -0.96 4.21 -23.95
N ASP A 114 -2.07 3.48 -24.02
CA ASP A 114 -2.05 2.02 -24.10
C ASP A 114 -1.28 1.55 -25.36
N GLU A 115 -1.61 2.14 -26.52
CA GLU A 115 -0.87 1.94 -27.77
C GLU A 115 0.49 2.64 -27.74
N VAL A 116 1.53 1.89 -28.13
CA VAL A 116 2.90 2.38 -28.10
C VAL A 116 3.05 3.52 -29.14
N ASN A 117 3.57 4.66 -28.68
CA ASN A 117 3.78 5.91 -29.45
C ASN A 117 2.58 6.85 -29.58
N ASP A 118 1.41 6.50 -29.03
CA ASP A 118 0.24 7.41 -29.00
C ASP A 118 0.24 8.35 -27.77
N GLY A 119 1.27 8.27 -26.94
CA GLY A 119 1.49 9.15 -25.80
C GLY A 119 1.82 10.60 -26.19
N ARG A 120 1.75 11.51 -25.21
CA ARG A 120 2.13 12.92 -25.38
C ARG A 120 2.65 13.54 -24.10
N ASN A 121 3.46 14.58 -24.23
CA ASN A 121 3.82 15.43 -23.10
C ASN A 121 2.82 16.57 -22.95
N VAL A 122 2.45 16.90 -21.72
CA VAL A 122 1.62 18.06 -21.39
C VAL A 122 2.46 19.01 -20.54
N THR A 123 2.68 20.22 -21.02
CA THR A 123 3.42 21.27 -20.30
C THR A 123 2.58 21.89 -19.19
N TYR A 124 3.22 22.55 -18.22
CA TYR A 124 2.51 23.29 -17.16
C TYR A 124 1.60 24.38 -17.73
N GLY A 125 2.01 25.06 -18.81
CA GLY A 125 1.20 26.06 -19.49
C GLY A 125 -0.05 25.48 -20.18
N GLU A 126 0.07 24.31 -20.82
CA GLU A 126 -1.07 23.58 -21.38
C GLU A 126 -2.01 23.10 -20.28
N LEU A 127 -1.47 22.47 -19.24
CA LEU A 127 -2.24 21.98 -18.10
C LEU A 127 -3.02 23.11 -17.43
N LEU A 128 -2.39 24.28 -17.20
CA LEU A 128 -3.06 25.44 -16.64
C LEU A 128 -4.24 25.91 -17.50
N ARG A 129 -4.06 25.96 -18.83
CA ARG A 129 -5.13 26.37 -19.76
C ARG A 129 -6.29 25.38 -19.73
N ASP A 130 -6.02 24.09 -19.79
CA ASP A 130 -7.08 23.08 -19.87
C ASP A 130 -7.82 22.92 -18.54
N VAL A 131 -7.10 22.96 -17.41
CA VAL A 131 -7.71 23.03 -16.07
C VAL A 131 -8.59 24.27 -15.93
N SER A 132 -8.13 25.43 -16.42
CA SER A 132 -8.91 26.67 -16.35
C SER A 132 -10.18 26.61 -17.21
N LYS A 133 -10.12 26.02 -18.41
CA LYS A 133 -11.30 25.82 -19.27
C LYS A 133 -12.33 24.92 -18.60
N VAL A 134 -11.91 23.75 -18.10
CA VAL A 134 -12.82 22.78 -17.44
C VAL A 134 -13.40 23.38 -16.17
N ALA A 135 -12.60 24.08 -15.36
CA ALA A 135 -13.09 24.80 -14.19
C ALA A 135 -14.18 25.83 -14.56
N TRP A 136 -14.04 26.52 -15.68
CA TRP A 136 -15.05 27.47 -16.17
C TRP A 136 -16.33 26.77 -16.62
N VAL A 137 -16.22 25.63 -17.33
CA VAL A 137 -17.37 24.80 -17.72
C VAL A 137 -18.13 24.33 -16.49
N LEU A 138 -17.44 23.83 -15.46
CA LEU A 138 -18.06 23.41 -14.20
C LEU A 138 -18.80 24.57 -13.52
N LYS A 139 -18.20 25.77 -13.47
CA LYS A 139 -18.87 26.96 -12.92
C LYS A 139 -20.12 27.35 -13.71
N GLN A 140 -20.09 27.26 -15.05
CA GLN A 140 -21.25 27.54 -15.90
C GLN A 140 -22.35 26.49 -15.77
N ALA A 141 -21.98 25.24 -15.47
CA ALA A 141 -22.92 24.18 -15.09
C ALA A 141 -23.50 24.37 -13.68
N GLY A 142 -23.10 25.43 -12.95
CA GLY A 142 -23.64 25.77 -11.64
C GLY A 142 -22.89 25.18 -10.44
N ILE A 143 -21.76 24.50 -10.66
CA ILE A 143 -20.95 23.90 -9.59
C ILE A 143 -20.29 25.00 -8.75
N LYS A 144 -20.44 24.88 -7.43
CA LYS A 144 -19.96 25.81 -6.41
C LYS A 144 -18.97 25.13 -5.46
N LYS A 145 -18.34 25.95 -4.62
CA LYS A 145 -17.51 25.46 -3.52
C LYS A 145 -18.34 24.56 -2.59
N GLY A 146 -17.83 23.37 -2.31
CA GLY A 146 -18.48 22.37 -1.46
C GLY A 146 -19.34 21.35 -2.20
N ASP A 147 -19.68 21.59 -3.47
CA ASP A 147 -20.40 20.61 -4.28
C ASP A 147 -19.51 19.40 -4.59
N THR A 148 -20.10 18.21 -4.70
CA THR A 148 -19.41 16.99 -5.06
C THR A 148 -19.49 16.75 -6.57
N VAL A 149 -18.36 16.41 -7.19
CA VAL A 149 -18.27 16.07 -8.62
C VAL A 149 -17.73 14.66 -8.75
N ALA A 150 -18.56 13.74 -9.25
CA ALA A 150 -18.10 12.40 -9.58
C ALA A 150 -17.25 12.44 -10.85
N ILE A 151 -16.06 11.83 -10.80
CA ILE A 151 -15.16 11.73 -11.96
C ILE A 151 -15.01 10.25 -12.28
N TYR A 152 -15.38 9.87 -13.51
CA TYR A 152 -15.28 8.51 -14.03
C TYR A 152 -14.52 8.57 -15.36
N MET A 153 -13.19 8.66 -15.28
CA MET A 153 -12.29 8.71 -16.43
C MET A 153 -11.13 7.70 -16.27
N PRO A 154 -10.61 7.13 -17.37
CA PRO A 154 -9.43 6.26 -17.33
C PRO A 154 -8.17 7.07 -17.02
N MET A 155 -7.01 6.41 -17.06
CA MET A 155 -5.70 7.00 -16.76
C MET A 155 -5.18 7.81 -17.94
N ILE A 156 -5.83 8.95 -18.17
CA ILE A 156 -5.52 9.91 -19.23
C ILE A 156 -5.28 11.31 -18.61
N PRO A 157 -4.56 12.22 -19.30
CA PRO A 157 -4.33 13.58 -18.81
C PRO A 157 -5.61 14.33 -18.42
N GLU A 158 -6.70 14.08 -19.13
CA GLU A 158 -8.00 14.70 -18.90
C GLU A 158 -8.58 14.36 -17.52
N ALA A 159 -8.27 13.18 -16.96
CA ALA A 159 -8.67 12.83 -15.60
C ALA A 159 -7.97 13.73 -14.57
N VAL A 160 -6.67 13.99 -14.77
CA VAL A 160 -5.90 14.94 -13.93
C VAL A 160 -6.45 16.35 -14.10
N VAL A 161 -6.79 16.76 -15.33
CA VAL A 161 -7.42 18.05 -15.61
C VAL A 161 -8.76 18.19 -14.85
N ALA A 162 -9.61 17.17 -14.88
CA ALA A 162 -10.91 17.17 -14.21
C ALA A 162 -10.79 17.28 -12.69
N ILE A 163 -9.87 16.53 -12.07
CA ILE A 163 -9.58 16.59 -10.63
C ILE A 163 -9.09 18.00 -10.26
N LEU A 164 -8.10 18.51 -10.99
CA LEU A 164 -7.52 19.83 -10.73
C LEU A 164 -8.53 20.96 -10.94
N ALA A 165 -9.44 20.82 -11.91
CA ALA A 165 -10.52 21.78 -12.14
C ALA A 165 -11.52 21.82 -10.98
N CYS A 166 -11.89 20.66 -10.41
CA CYS A 166 -12.75 20.59 -9.23
C CYS A 166 -12.12 21.30 -8.03
N VAL A 167 -10.86 20.98 -7.70
CA VAL A 167 -10.18 21.61 -6.56
C VAL A 167 -9.86 23.09 -6.80
N ARG A 168 -9.71 23.54 -8.06
CA ARG A 168 -9.54 24.96 -8.41
C ARG A 168 -10.73 25.80 -7.99
N ILE A 169 -11.95 25.29 -8.17
CA ILE A 169 -13.19 26.01 -7.83
C ILE A 169 -13.69 25.71 -6.41
N GLY A 170 -12.99 24.84 -5.68
CA GLY A 170 -13.35 24.42 -4.33
C GLY A 170 -14.45 23.36 -4.26
N ALA A 171 -14.72 22.68 -5.37
CA ALA A 171 -15.57 21.48 -5.39
C ALA A 171 -14.79 20.27 -4.85
N VAL A 172 -15.51 19.27 -4.37
CA VAL A 172 -14.97 18.01 -3.85
C VAL A 172 -15.05 16.97 -4.96
N HIS A 173 -13.91 16.53 -5.48
CA HIS A 173 -13.92 15.45 -6.48
C HIS A 173 -14.11 14.10 -5.78
N SER A 174 -15.00 13.27 -6.31
CA SER A 174 -15.14 11.87 -5.95
C SER A 174 -14.71 11.04 -7.16
N VAL A 175 -13.43 10.69 -7.19
CA VAL A 175 -12.90 9.86 -8.27
C VAL A 175 -13.41 8.45 -8.07
N VAL A 176 -14.14 7.99 -9.08
CA VAL A 176 -14.51 6.60 -9.26
C VAL A 176 -13.61 6.12 -10.39
N PHE A 177 -12.77 5.13 -10.10
CA PHE A 177 -12.03 4.37 -11.10
C PHE A 177 -13.05 4.12 -12.30
N ALA A 178 -12.74 4.35 -13.59
CA ALA A 178 -13.51 4.24 -14.89
C ALA A 178 -13.48 2.96 -15.85
N GLY A 179 -14.24 1.88 -15.58
CA GLY A 179 -14.05 0.39 -15.82
C GLY A 179 -14.10 -0.62 -14.60
N PHE A 180 -14.80 -0.38 -13.52
CA PHE A 180 -14.95 0.94 -13.00
C PHE A 180 -13.45 1.33 -12.68
N SER A 181 -12.47 1.46 -13.64
CA SER A 181 -11.00 1.71 -13.83
C SER A 181 -10.47 3.12 -14.21
N ALA A 182 -9.57 3.81 -13.54
CA ALA A 182 -8.15 3.48 -13.50
C ALA A 182 -7.44 4.58 -12.63
N ASP A 183 -6.43 4.22 -11.82
CA ASP A 183 -6.05 4.83 -10.52
C ASP A 183 -4.78 5.69 -10.58
N ALA A 184 -4.90 6.94 -10.11
CA ALA A 184 -3.93 7.76 -9.37
C ALA A 184 -2.55 8.06 -10.01
N LEU A 185 -2.33 9.34 -10.35
CA LEU A 185 -1.19 9.83 -11.12
C LEU A 185 -0.35 10.86 -10.42
N ARG A 186 0.98 10.65 -10.45
CA ARG A 186 2.00 11.69 -10.42
C ARG A 186 3.23 11.27 -11.25
N ASP A 187 3.79 12.25 -11.94
CA ASP A 187 4.96 12.23 -12.84
C ASP A 187 4.77 11.49 -14.19
N LEU A 188 4.19 10.29 -14.21
CA LEU A 188 3.89 9.51 -15.43
C LEU A 188 2.44 9.00 -15.44
N VAL A 189 1.72 9.25 -16.54
CA VAL A 189 0.38 8.73 -16.80
C VAL A 189 0.40 7.50 -17.67
N PHE A 190 0.19 6.33 -17.06
CA PHE A 190 0.19 5.04 -17.76
C PHE A 190 -1.22 4.47 -17.82
N GLU A 191 -1.74 4.32 -19.03
CA GLU A 191 -3.09 3.79 -19.29
C GLU A 191 -3.15 2.27 -19.40
N GLY A 192 -2.06 1.64 -19.86
CA GLY A 192 -2.00 0.22 -20.17
C GLY A 192 -1.79 -0.70 -18.97
N THR A 193 -1.39 -1.94 -19.26
CA THR A 193 -1.08 -2.97 -18.24
C THR A 193 0.41 -3.31 -18.23
N PRO A 194 0.98 -3.84 -17.12
CA PRO A 194 2.38 -4.28 -17.07
C PRO A 194 2.76 -5.34 -18.12
N ALA A 195 1.79 -5.99 -18.75
CA ALA A 195 1.99 -7.13 -19.63
C ALA A 195 1.66 -6.86 -21.12
N TYR A 196 1.20 -5.65 -21.47
CA TYR A 196 0.82 -5.31 -22.84
C TYR A 196 1.72 -4.23 -23.45
N PRO A 197 2.25 -4.41 -24.68
CA PRO A 197 2.08 -5.57 -25.57
C PRO A 197 2.90 -6.80 -25.14
N ASN A 198 3.75 -6.66 -24.14
CA ASN A 198 4.58 -7.72 -23.58
C ASN A 198 4.95 -7.40 -22.12
N PHE A 199 5.58 -8.35 -21.43
CA PHE A 199 6.05 -8.19 -20.05
C PHE A 199 7.25 -7.26 -19.89
N SER A 200 7.77 -6.64 -20.96
CA SER A 200 8.80 -5.62 -20.86
C SER A 200 8.27 -4.19 -20.72
N ARG A 201 6.95 -3.99 -20.80
CA ARG A 201 6.33 -2.66 -20.92
C ARG A 201 6.79 -1.64 -19.87
N TYR A 202 6.82 -2.02 -18.59
CA TYR A 202 7.30 -1.11 -17.54
C TYR A 202 8.77 -0.71 -17.73
N TRP A 203 9.61 -1.65 -18.13
CA TRP A 203 11.04 -1.44 -18.32
C TRP A 203 11.31 -0.56 -19.54
N ASP A 204 10.58 -0.79 -20.62
CA ASP A 204 10.62 0.00 -21.85
C ASP A 204 10.26 1.46 -21.55
N ILE A 205 9.24 1.70 -20.72
CA ILE A 205 8.84 3.04 -20.26
C ILE A 205 9.93 3.69 -19.41
N ILE A 206 10.51 2.94 -18.47
CA ILE A 206 11.58 3.43 -17.58
C ILE A 206 12.79 3.89 -18.39
N GLU A 207 13.22 3.09 -19.37
CA GLU A 207 14.35 3.40 -20.23
C GLU A 207 14.03 4.57 -21.18
N LYS A 208 12.87 4.52 -21.87
CA LYS A 208 12.41 5.56 -22.83
C LYS A 208 12.36 6.94 -22.21
N HIS A 209 11.81 7.05 -21.00
CA HIS A 209 11.56 8.34 -20.34
C HIS A 209 12.60 8.70 -19.28
N ASN A 210 13.69 7.93 -19.17
CA ASN A 210 14.75 8.13 -18.18
C ASN A 210 14.19 8.25 -16.74
N ILE A 211 13.26 7.36 -16.39
CA ILE A 211 12.54 7.42 -15.11
C ILE A 211 13.52 7.31 -13.95
N THR A 212 13.36 8.20 -12.97
CA THR A 212 14.25 8.28 -11.81
C THR A 212 13.73 7.57 -10.57
N GLN A 213 12.41 7.44 -10.44
CA GLN A 213 11.72 6.71 -9.38
C GLN A 213 10.59 5.89 -10.00
N PHE A 214 10.47 4.63 -9.60
CA PHE A 214 9.41 3.73 -10.06
C PHE A 214 8.64 3.21 -8.84
N TYR A 215 7.31 3.23 -8.89
CA TYR A 215 6.44 2.90 -7.76
C TYR A 215 5.33 1.94 -8.18
N VAL A 216 5.24 0.79 -7.52
CA VAL A 216 4.42 -0.33 -8.01
C VAL A 216 3.93 -1.21 -6.87
N ALA A 217 2.80 -1.90 -7.08
CA ALA A 217 2.31 -2.90 -6.15
C ALA A 217 3.10 -4.23 -6.25
N PRO A 218 3.36 -4.95 -5.14
CA PRO A 218 4.00 -6.26 -5.18
C PRO A 218 3.30 -7.31 -6.05
N THR A 219 1.99 -7.19 -6.27
CA THR A 219 1.25 -8.08 -7.16
C THR A 219 1.77 -8.02 -8.60
N ALA A 220 2.04 -6.82 -9.12
CA ALA A 220 2.62 -6.67 -10.46
C ALA A 220 4.07 -7.17 -10.49
N LEU A 221 4.84 -7.01 -9.40
CA LEU A 221 6.19 -7.56 -9.30
C LEU A 221 6.18 -9.09 -9.35
N ARG A 222 5.25 -9.75 -8.65
CA ARG A 222 5.08 -11.23 -8.71
C ARG A 222 4.76 -11.70 -10.12
N LEU A 223 3.86 -11.00 -10.81
CA LEU A 223 3.51 -11.29 -12.21
C LEU A 223 4.75 -11.20 -13.13
N LEU A 224 5.50 -10.10 -13.04
CA LEU A 224 6.66 -9.84 -13.89
C LEU A 224 7.82 -10.79 -13.57
N LYS A 225 8.06 -11.09 -12.29
CA LYS A 225 9.03 -12.10 -11.86
C LYS A 225 8.67 -13.49 -12.40
N ARG A 226 7.39 -13.87 -12.41
CA ARG A 226 6.93 -15.15 -12.97
C ARG A 226 7.10 -15.21 -14.49
N ALA A 227 6.94 -14.08 -15.18
CA ALA A 227 7.07 -14.01 -16.63
C ALA A 227 8.50 -14.23 -17.13
N GLY A 228 9.51 -13.92 -16.30
CA GLY A 228 10.92 -14.22 -16.58
C GLY A 228 11.81 -12.97 -16.63
N ASP A 229 13.04 -13.12 -16.13
CA ASP A 229 14.03 -12.04 -16.01
C ASP A 229 14.48 -11.51 -17.38
N GLU A 230 14.33 -12.31 -18.43
CA GLU A 230 14.65 -11.93 -19.80
C GLU A 230 13.84 -10.73 -20.29
N HIS A 231 12.73 -10.39 -19.65
CA HIS A 231 11.94 -9.21 -19.99
C HIS A 231 12.50 -7.92 -19.41
N VAL A 232 13.30 -7.98 -18.34
CA VAL A 232 13.90 -6.81 -17.68
C VAL A 232 15.13 -6.31 -18.47
N ARG A 233 14.86 -5.78 -19.67
CA ARG A 233 15.87 -5.30 -20.62
C ARG A 233 16.01 -3.78 -20.52
N GLY A 234 17.03 -3.30 -19.83
CA GLY A 234 17.33 -1.88 -19.75
C GLY A 234 18.53 -1.63 -18.84
N ASN A 235 19.23 -0.51 -19.02
CA ASN A 235 20.33 -0.14 -18.15
C ASN A 235 19.86 0.73 -16.97
N PHE A 236 18.65 1.29 -17.06
CA PHE A 236 17.97 2.05 -16.01
C PHE A 236 18.92 3.07 -15.35
N LYS A 237 19.67 3.79 -16.21
CA LYS A 237 20.80 4.65 -15.82
C LYS A 237 20.40 5.65 -14.74
N TYR A 238 19.18 6.18 -14.83
CA TYR A 238 18.67 7.24 -13.97
C TYR A 238 17.82 6.75 -12.80
N LEU A 239 17.46 5.46 -12.78
CA LEU A 239 16.62 4.87 -11.74
C LEU A 239 17.40 4.80 -10.42
N ARG A 240 16.85 5.43 -9.38
CA ARG A 240 17.45 5.53 -8.04
C ARG A 240 16.59 4.97 -6.93
N THR A 241 15.28 4.96 -7.11
CA THR A 241 14.33 4.55 -6.07
C THR A 241 13.26 3.64 -6.67
N LEU A 242 13.05 2.51 -6.01
CA LEU A 242 12.06 1.50 -6.35
C LEU A 242 11.08 1.38 -5.19
N GLY A 243 9.87 1.87 -5.33
CA GLY A 243 8.89 1.79 -4.26
C GLY A 243 7.91 0.62 -4.43
N SER A 244 7.48 0.10 -3.28
CA SER A 244 6.46 -0.94 -3.11
C SER A 244 5.29 -0.39 -2.29
N VAL A 245 4.06 -0.75 -2.65
CA VAL A 245 2.85 -0.23 -1.98
C VAL A 245 1.66 -1.18 -2.01
N GLY A 246 0.81 -1.08 -0.99
CA GLY A 246 -0.57 -1.61 -0.99
C GLY A 246 -0.71 -3.00 -0.39
N GLU A 247 0.37 -3.77 -0.30
CA GLU A 247 0.43 -5.06 0.39
C GLU A 247 1.87 -5.32 0.88
N PRO A 248 2.07 -6.18 1.89
CA PRO A 248 3.40 -6.59 2.31
C PRO A 248 4.19 -7.21 1.15
N ILE A 249 5.42 -6.75 0.92
CA ILE A 249 6.31 -7.34 -0.07
C ILE A 249 7.06 -8.54 0.53
N ALA A 250 6.88 -9.72 -0.05
CA ALA A 250 7.64 -10.91 0.37
C ALA A 250 9.14 -10.72 0.14
N ALA A 251 9.98 -11.25 1.04
CA ALA A 251 11.44 -11.08 0.96
C ALA A 251 12.05 -11.55 -0.37
N GLU A 252 11.53 -12.64 -0.95
CA GLU A 252 11.97 -13.13 -2.27
C GLU A 252 11.67 -12.13 -3.40
N VAL A 253 10.48 -11.52 -3.38
CA VAL A 253 10.06 -10.53 -4.37
C VAL A 253 10.87 -9.24 -4.18
N TRP A 254 11.11 -8.84 -2.93
CA TRP A 254 11.97 -7.71 -2.60
C TRP A 254 13.38 -7.90 -3.14
N LYS A 255 13.99 -9.08 -2.94
CA LYS A 255 15.34 -9.40 -3.44
C LYS A 255 15.40 -9.34 -4.96
N TRP A 256 14.45 -9.96 -5.64
CA TRP A 256 14.35 -9.86 -7.10
C TRP A 256 14.23 -8.41 -7.58
N TYR A 257 13.40 -7.60 -6.91
CA TYR A 257 13.20 -6.21 -7.27
C TYR A 257 14.47 -5.37 -7.05
N TYR A 258 15.23 -5.65 -5.98
CA TYR A 258 16.51 -5.01 -5.70
C TYR A 258 17.62 -5.43 -6.68
N GLU A 259 17.77 -6.72 -6.93
CA GLU A 259 18.89 -7.31 -7.69
C GLU A 259 18.66 -7.22 -9.21
N VAL A 260 17.49 -7.66 -9.69
CA VAL A 260 17.21 -7.77 -11.13
C VAL A 260 16.78 -6.42 -11.70
N VAL A 261 15.82 -5.74 -11.07
CA VAL A 261 15.33 -4.44 -11.55
C VAL A 261 16.24 -3.31 -11.08
N GLY A 262 16.55 -3.26 -9.79
CA GLY A 262 17.36 -2.20 -9.20
C GLY A 262 18.85 -2.30 -9.55
N LYS A 263 19.32 -3.46 -10.03
CA LYS A 263 20.73 -3.77 -10.30
C LYS A 263 21.64 -3.46 -9.11
N GLU A 264 21.12 -3.68 -7.91
CA GLU A 264 21.77 -3.34 -6.63
C GLU A 264 22.23 -1.87 -6.56
N SER A 265 21.52 -0.98 -7.26
CA SER A 265 21.89 0.43 -7.43
C SER A 265 20.75 1.39 -7.13
N ALA A 266 19.55 0.86 -6.93
CA ALA A 266 18.37 1.60 -6.52
C ALA A 266 17.94 1.18 -5.12
N HIS A 267 17.50 2.15 -4.33
CA HIS A 267 16.99 1.94 -2.98
C HIS A 267 15.54 1.46 -3.06
N VAL A 268 15.23 0.33 -2.42
CA VAL A 268 13.86 -0.19 -2.35
C VAL A 268 13.12 0.42 -1.17
N VAL A 269 12.03 1.14 -1.44
CA VAL A 269 11.21 1.79 -0.42
C VAL A 269 9.87 1.08 -0.28
N ASP A 270 9.72 0.24 0.75
CA ASP A 270 8.41 -0.34 1.07
C ASP A 270 7.57 0.67 1.86
N THR A 271 6.42 1.02 1.32
CA THR A 271 5.62 2.15 1.82
C THR A 271 4.32 1.63 2.43
N TYR A 272 4.25 1.62 3.76
CA TYR A 272 3.02 1.31 4.46
C TYR A 272 2.21 2.58 4.71
N TRP A 273 0.96 2.57 4.24
CA TRP A 273 -0.06 3.58 4.46
C TRP A 273 -1.45 3.08 4.06
N GLN A 274 -2.47 3.88 4.35
CA GLN A 274 -3.87 3.56 4.07
C GLN A 274 -4.55 4.75 3.41
N THR A 275 -5.73 4.53 2.83
CA THR A 275 -6.53 5.63 2.26
C THR A 275 -6.78 6.72 3.31
N GLU A 276 -7.04 6.30 4.54
CA GLU A 276 -7.34 7.14 5.69
C GLU A 276 -6.13 7.86 6.27
N THR A 277 -4.90 7.44 5.94
CA THR A 277 -3.70 8.16 6.35
C THR A 277 -3.30 9.27 5.38
N GLY A 278 -3.77 9.20 4.12
CA GLY A 278 -3.57 10.21 3.09
C GLY A 278 -2.13 10.31 2.52
N SER A 279 -1.13 9.86 3.28
CA SER A 279 0.27 9.77 2.85
C SER A 279 0.97 8.60 3.55
N ASN A 280 2.20 8.31 3.12
CA ASN A 280 3.12 7.35 3.75
C ASN A 280 3.23 7.59 5.26
N VAL A 281 3.11 6.52 6.07
CA VAL A 281 3.21 6.62 7.54
C VAL A 281 4.36 5.81 8.13
N ILE A 282 4.72 4.68 7.53
CA ILE A 282 5.93 3.92 7.86
C ILE A 282 6.63 3.57 6.54
N THR A 283 7.84 4.06 6.35
CA THR A 283 8.58 3.88 5.10
C THR A 283 10.07 4.23 5.28
N PRO A 284 11.00 3.53 4.61
CA PRO A 284 12.38 3.98 4.55
C PRO A 284 12.51 5.27 3.71
N LEU A 285 13.43 6.13 4.13
CA LEU A 285 13.82 7.31 3.38
C LEU A 285 14.97 6.95 2.44
N ALA A 286 14.71 7.07 1.13
CA ALA A 286 15.68 6.72 0.10
C ALA A 286 17.01 7.47 0.29
N GLY A 287 18.11 6.71 0.36
CA GLY A 287 19.45 7.23 0.63
C GLY A 287 19.81 7.38 2.11
N VAL A 288 18.89 7.08 3.03
CA VAL A 288 19.07 7.31 4.47
C VAL A 288 18.81 6.06 5.30
N THR A 289 17.62 5.48 5.18
CA THR A 289 17.18 4.39 6.07
C THR A 289 17.70 3.04 5.56
N PRO A 290 18.32 2.20 6.39
CA PRO A 290 18.61 0.82 6.00
C PRO A 290 17.31 0.05 5.69
N MET A 291 17.41 -0.99 4.88
CA MET A 291 16.28 -1.78 4.40
C MET A 291 16.40 -3.20 4.95
N LYS A 292 15.27 -3.77 5.38
CA LYS A 292 15.15 -5.21 5.62
C LYS A 292 14.07 -5.76 4.69
N PRO A 293 14.34 -6.81 3.90
CA PRO A 293 13.35 -7.40 3.01
C PRO A 293 12.05 -7.73 3.76
N GLY A 294 10.93 -7.11 3.36
CA GLY A 294 9.61 -7.29 3.98
C GLY A 294 9.28 -6.37 5.16
N SER A 295 10.21 -5.51 5.60
CA SER A 295 9.94 -4.47 6.59
C SER A 295 9.62 -3.13 5.91
N ALA A 296 8.68 -2.38 6.50
CA ALA A 296 8.40 -0.99 6.14
C ALA A 296 9.41 0.00 6.76
N SER A 297 10.42 -0.51 7.48
CA SER A 297 11.44 0.25 8.19
C SER A 297 10.89 1.12 9.34
N LEU A 298 11.03 2.44 9.24
CA LEU A 298 10.82 3.38 10.35
C LEU A 298 9.63 4.31 10.05
N PRO A 299 8.98 4.88 11.08
CA PRO A 299 7.87 5.82 10.89
C PRO A 299 8.29 7.10 10.18
N PHE A 300 7.37 7.69 9.43
CA PHE A 300 7.57 8.99 8.78
C PHE A 300 7.40 10.14 9.78
N PHE A 301 7.76 11.37 9.37
CA PHE A 301 7.63 12.55 10.22
C PHE A 301 6.18 12.77 10.70
N GLY A 302 6.02 13.09 11.99
CA GLY A 302 4.74 13.33 12.64
C GLY A 302 3.92 12.06 12.95
N ILE A 303 4.46 10.87 12.65
CA ILE A 303 3.79 9.59 12.94
C ILE A 303 4.43 8.96 14.15
N GLU A 304 3.66 8.79 15.22
CA GLU A 304 4.13 8.13 16.44
C GLU A 304 3.45 6.75 16.59
N PRO A 305 4.07 5.67 16.08
CA PRO A 305 3.52 4.32 16.17
C PRO A 305 3.59 3.72 17.57
N ALA A 306 2.54 3.00 17.92
CA ALA A 306 2.40 2.15 19.08
C ALA A 306 2.01 0.74 18.64
N ILE A 307 2.49 -0.26 19.38
CA ILE A 307 2.03 -1.64 19.28
C ILE A 307 1.13 -1.88 20.49
N ILE A 308 -0.14 -2.23 20.26
CA ILE A 308 -1.13 -2.45 21.32
C ILE A 308 -1.41 -3.94 21.41
N ASP A 309 -1.40 -4.49 22.63
CA ASP A 309 -1.89 -5.84 22.85
C ASP A 309 -3.42 -5.86 22.64
N PRO A 310 -3.92 -6.59 21.63
CA PRO A 310 -5.35 -6.63 21.33
C PRO A 310 -6.24 -7.25 22.41
N VAL A 311 -5.67 -7.96 23.39
CA VAL A 311 -6.43 -8.57 24.49
C VAL A 311 -6.57 -7.60 25.66
N SER A 312 -5.47 -7.04 26.13
CA SER A 312 -5.48 -6.10 27.25
C SER A 312 -5.87 -4.67 26.84
N GLY A 313 -5.63 -4.30 25.58
CA GLY A 313 -5.77 -2.92 25.09
C GLY A 313 -4.63 -2.00 25.51
N GLU A 314 -3.58 -2.53 26.13
CA GLU A 314 -2.43 -1.77 26.64
C GLU A 314 -1.32 -1.62 25.58
N GLU A 315 -0.57 -0.51 25.65
CA GLU A 315 0.59 -0.30 24.79
C GLU A 315 1.76 -1.22 25.21
N LEU A 316 2.30 -1.95 24.26
CA LEU A 316 3.53 -2.72 24.40
C LEU A 316 4.74 -1.83 24.12
N HIS A 317 5.48 -1.52 25.19
CA HIS A 317 6.68 -0.70 25.14
C HIS A 317 7.94 -1.53 24.81
N GLY A 318 8.97 -0.85 24.28
CA GLY A 318 10.25 -1.48 23.93
C GLY A 318 10.24 -2.20 22.59
N ASN A 319 11.31 -2.94 22.32
CA ASN A 319 11.49 -3.67 21.07
C ASN A 319 11.18 -5.16 21.25
N ASN A 320 11.13 -5.90 20.14
CA ASN A 320 10.76 -7.32 20.11
C ASN A 320 9.34 -7.56 20.66
N VAL A 321 8.39 -6.76 20.16
CA VAL A 321 6.98 -6.80 20.54
C VAL A 321 6.09 -6.97 19.30
N GLU A 322 4.94 -7.60 19.49
CA GLU A 322 3.93 -7.83 18.46
C GLU A 322 2.54 -7.45 18.99
N GLY A 323 1.71 -6.88 18.14
CA GLY A 323 0.32 -6.60 18.45
C GLY A 323 -0.38 -5.91 17.29
N VAL A 324 -1.29 -5.02 17.62
CA VAL A 324 -1.98 -4.18 16.64
C VAL A 324 -1.27 -2.84 16.52
N LEU A 325 -1.10 -2.37 15.28
CA LEU A 325 -0.54 -1.06 15.01
C LEU A 325 -1.57 0.04 15.30
N ALA A 326 -1.12 1.08 16.01
CA ALA A 326 -1.88 2.28 16.25
C ALA A 326 -0.97 3.53 16.23
N PHE A 327 -1.56 4.72 16.09
CA PHE A 327 -0.81 5.99 16.15
C PHE A 327 -1.26 6.85 17.33
N LYS A 328 -0.30 7.40 18.08
CA LYS A 328 -0.52 8.10 19.37
C LYS A 328 -1.00 9.54 19.22
N GLN A 329 -0.69 10.17 18.09
CA GLN A 329 -1.06 11.54 17.80
C GLN A 329 -1.50 11.71 16.35
N SER A 330 -2.29 12.75 16.10
CA SER A 330 -2.75 13.07 14.74
C SER A 330 -1.61 13.62 13.88
N TRP A 331 -1.76 13.55 12.56
CA TRP A 331 -0.82 14.08 11.58
C TRP A 331 -1.58 14.89 10.51
N PRO A 332 -0.90 15.75 9.71
CA PRO A 332 -1.58 16.68 8.81
C PRO A 332 -2.53 16.04 7.78
N SER A 333 -2.16 14.88 7.23
CA SER A 333 -2.87 14.19 6.14
C SER A 333 -3.95 13.19 6.59
N ILE A 334 -4.20 13.03 7.90
CA ILE A 334 -5.22 12.09 8.41
C ILE A 334 -6.62 12.34 7.80
N ALA A 335 -7.37 11.31 7.45
CA ALA A 335 -8.76 11.50 7.05
C ALA A 335 -9.55 12.16 8.18
N ARG A 336 -10.33 13.20 7.85
CA ARG A 336 -11.07 14.00 8.85
C ARG A 336 -12.41 13.38 9.24
N THR A 337 -13.03 12.62 8.34
CA THR A 337 -14.33 11.98 8.56
C THR A 337 -14.65 11.00 7.45
N VAL A 338 -15.68 10.18 7.64
CA VAL A 338 -16.43 9.52 6.56
C VAL A 338 -17.61 10.42 6.17
N TYR A 339 -17.78 10.68 4.86
CA TYR A 339 -18.83 11.55 4.36
C TYR A 339 -20.22 11.03 4.73
N GLY A 340 -21.07 11.88 5.32
CA GLY A 340 -22.40 11.53 5.80
C GLY A 340 -22.44 10.61 7.04
N SER A 341 -21.29 10.21 7.60
CA SER A 341 -21.25 9.26 8.73
C SER A 341 -20.03 9.43 9.64
N HIS A 342 -19.95 10.57 10.34
CA HIS A 342 -18.84 10.83 11.27
C HIS A 342 -18.79 9.81 12.44
N LYS A 343 -19.96 9.37 12.94
CA LYS A 343 -20.01 8.31 13.96
C LYS A 343 -19.30 7.03 13.53
N ARG A 344 -19.48 6.60 12.27
CA ARG A 344 -18.78 5.42 11.74
C ARG A 344 -17.27 5.63 11.72
N TYR A 345 -16.80 6.83 11.36
CA TYR A 345 -15.38 7.18 11.43
C TYR A 345 -14.84 7.04 12.85
N LEU A 346 -15.51 7.64 13.84
CA LEU A 346 -15.09 7.53 15.24
C LEU A 346 -15.06 6.07 15.71
N ASP A 347 -16.15 5.34 15.49
CA ASP A 347 -16.30 3.94 15.93
C ASP A 347 -15.26 3.01 15.25
N THR A 348 -14.88 3.29 14.01
CA THR A 348 -13.92 2.47 13.25
C THR A 348 -12.47 2.76 13.61
N TYR A 349 -12.09 4.04 13.76
CA TYR A 349 -10.68 4.43 13.83
C TYR A 349 -10.23 4.97 15.19
N LEU A 350 -11.13 5.56 16.00
CA LEU A 350 -10.75 6.35 17.18
C LEU A 350 -11.32 5.81 18.50
N HIS A 351 -12.41 5.04 18.45
CA HIS A 351 -13.04 4.44 19.64
C HIS A 351 -12.56 3.02 19.95
N VAL A 352 -11.83 2.37 19.03
CA VAL A 352 -11.29 1.01 19.27
C VAL A 352 -10.29 1.03 20.42
N TYR A 353 -9.30 1.92 20.34
CA TYR A 353 -8.34 2.19 21.41
C TYR A 353 -8.33 3.69 21.69
N LYS A 354 -8.98 4.10 22.79
CA LYS A 354 -9.18 5.52 23.10
C LYS A 354 -7.85 6.27 23.19
N GLY A 355 -7.75 7.39 22.48
CA GLY A 355 -6.53 8.21 22.42
C GLY A 355 -5.55 7.78 21.32
N TYR A 356 -5.85 6.71 20.59
CA TYR A 356 -5.05 6.25 19.46
C TYR A 356 -5.88 6.24 18.18
N TYR A 357 -5.20 6.35 17.04
CA TYR A 357 -5.76 5.97 15.74
C TYR A 357 -5.47 4.49 15.51
N PHE A 358 -6.53 3.69 15.32
CA PHE A 358 -6.47 2.28 15.00
C PHE A 358 -6.32 2.06 13.49
N THR A 359 -5.23 1.42 13.07
CA THR A 359 -5.02 1.14 11.64
C THR A 359 -5.82 -0.09 11.18
N GLY A 360 -6.11 -1.02 12.08
CA GLY A 360 -6.69 -2.32 11.72
C GLY A 360 -5.68 -3.31 11.12
N ASP A 361 -4.38 -3.04 11.22
CA ASP A 361 -3.30 -3.94 10.81
C ASP A 361 -2.52 -4.46 12.03
N GLY A 362 -2.17 -5.74 12.01
CA GLY A 362 -1.20 -6.33 12.91
C GLY A 362 0.21 -5.89 12.52
N ALA A 363 1.04 -5.64 13.52
CA ALA A 363 2.43 -5.30 13.29
C ALA A 363 3.35 -5.81 14.41
N ALA A 364 4.62 -5.94 14.07
CA ALA A 364 5.68 -6.20 15.03
C ALA A 364 6.77 -5.13 14.94
N ARG A 365 7.42 -4.85 16.08
CA ARG A 365 8.60 -4.00 16.16
C ARG A 365 9.79 -4.85 16.59
N ASP A 366 10.79 -4.97 15.73
CA ASP A 366 11.95 -5.82 16.00
C ASP A 366 12.96 -5.17 16.96
N HIS A 367 14.05 -5.90 17.26
CA HIS A 367 15.11 -5.47 18.18
C HIS A 367 15.85 -4.20 17.73
N GLU A 368 15.86 -3.87 16.44
CA GLU A 368 16.44 -2.65 15.87
C GLU A 368 15.40 -1.52 15.71
N GLY A 369 14.14 -1.77 16.08
CA GLY A 369 13.05 -0.80 16.00
C GLY A 369 12.36 -0.72 14.64
N PHE A 370 12.64 -1.65 13.72
CA PHE A 370 11.98 -1.73 12.42
C PHE A 370 10.58 -2.31 12.57
N TYR A 371 9.64 -1.78 11.78
CA TYR A 371 8.26 -2.22 11.76
C TYR A 371 8.00 -3.25 10.66
N TRP A 372 7.29 -4.31 11.03
CA TRP A 372 6.90 -5.41 10.16
C TRP A 372 5.38 -5.46 10.13
N ILE A 373 4.78 -5.31 8.95
CA ILE A 373 3.32 -5.29 8.79
C ILE A 373 2.84 -6.72 8.54
N ARG A 374 2.05 -7.27 9.46
CA ARG A 374 1.56 -8.66 9.43
C ARG A 374 0.17 -8.82 8.80
N GLY A 375 -0.30 -7.78 8.11
CA GLY A 375 -1.60 -7.75 7.44
C GLY A 375 -2.75 -7.33 8.36
N ARG A 376 -3.99 -7.44 7.86
CA ARG A 376 -5.18 -6.99 8.58
C ARG A 376 -5.43 -7.84 9.83
N VAL A 377 -5.81 -7.21 10.94
CA VAL A 377 -6.17 -7.92 12.17
C VAL A 377 -7.40 -8.82 11.95
N ASP A 378 -8.31 -8.42 11.07
CA ASP A 378 -9.47 -9.23 10.65
C ASP A 378 -9.05 -10.51 9.90
N ASP A 379 -7.81 -10.55 9.39
CA ASP A 379 -7.15 -11.68 8.73
C ASP A 379 -6.11 -12.37 9.66
N VAL A 380 -6.21 -12.18 10.99
CA VAL A 380 -5.49 -13.00 11.98
C VAL A 380 -6.42 -14.11 12.47
N VAL A 381 -5.90 -15.34 12.54
CA VAL A 381 -6.64 -16.53 12.99
C VAL A 381 -6.14 -16.95 14.36
N ASN A 382 -7.03 -17.29 15.29
CA ASN A 382 -6.69 -17.84 16.59
C ASN A 382 -6.97 -19.34 16.65
N VAL A 383 -5.92 -20.17 16.57
CA VAL A 383 -6.01 -21.63 16.60
C VAL A 383 -5.48 -22.13 17.95
N SER A 384 -6.35 -22.64 18.80
CA SER A 384 -5.99 -23.19 20.12
C SER A 384 -5.15 -22.23 20.96
N GLY A 385 -5.50 -20.93 20.94
CA GLY A 385 -4.78 -19.88 21.68
C GLY A 385 -3.58 -19.27 20.95
N HIS A 386 -3.18 -19.79 19.79
CA HIS A 386 -2.09 -19.25 18.98
C HIS A 386 -2.65 -18.28 17.95
N ARG A 387 -2.21 -17.01 18.00
CA ARG A 387 -2.54 -16.01 16.98
C ARG A 387 -1.61 -16.18 15.79
N LEU A 388 -2.20 -16.40 14.62
CA LEU A 388 -1.51 -16.69 13.38
C LEU A 388 -1.90 -15.65 12.35
N SER A 389 -0.92 -14.98 11.75
CA SER A 389 -1.17 -14.18 10.56
C SER A 389 -1.45 -15.10 9.38
N THR A 390 -2.51 -14.84 8.61
CA THR A 390 -2.73 -15.58 7.35
C THR A 390 -1.57 -15.37 6.38
N ALA A 391 -0.91 -14.21 6.40
CA ALA A 391 0.18 -13.88 5.49
C ALA A 391 1.42 -14.75 5.73
N GLU A 392 1.72 -15.11 6.98
CA GLU A 392 2.85 -15.98 7.32
C GLU A 392 2.63 -17.40 6.76
N ILE A 393 1.40 -17.92 6.91
CA ILE A 393 1.01 -19.24 6.40
C ILE A 393 0.99 -19.23 4.86
N GLU A 394 0.51 -18.14 4.24
CA GLU A 394 0.55 -17.96 2.79
C GLU A 394 2.00 -17.96 2.28
N ALA A 395 2.92 -17.25 2.95
CA ALA A 395 4.33 -17.23 2.58
C ALA A 395 4.95 -18.63 2.65
N ALA A 396 4.72 -19.37 3.74
CA ALA A 396 5.20 -20.75 3.89
C ALA A 396 4.67 -21.70 2.80
N LEU A 397 3.42 -21.51 2.35
CA LEU A 397 2.86 -22.30 1.25
C LEU A 397 3.50 -21.95 -0.10
N ILE A 398 3.80 -20.67 -0.34
CA ILE A 398 4.39 -20.18 -1.60
C ILE A 398 5.82 -20.70 -1.81
N GLU A 399 6.55 -21.03 -0.73
CA GLU A 399 7.87 -21.68 -0.82
C GLU A 399 7.84 -23.04 -1.52
N HIS A 400 6.69 -23.71 -1.54
CA HIS A 400 6.57 -24.99 -2.21
C HIS A 400 6.58 -24.82 -3.74
N HIS A 401 7.47 -25.52 -4.43
CA HIS A 401 7.72 -25.36 -5.88
C HIS A 401 6.45 -25.40 -6.75
N ALA A 402 5.47 -26.25 -6.40
CA ALA A 402 4.21 -26.40 -7.12
C ALA A 402 3.21 -25.23 -6.94
N VAL A 403 3.39 -24.37 -5.94
CA VAL A 403 2.43 -23.31 -5.59
C VAL A 403 2.73 -22.04 -6.38
N ALA A 404 1.70 -21.47 -7.01
CA ALA A 404 1.76 -20.17 -7.68
C ALA A 404 1.27 -19.05 -6.75
N GLU A 405 0.12 -19.25 -6.12
CA GLU A 405 -0.48 -18.31 -5.17
C GLU A 405 -1.17 -19.08 -4.04
N ALA A 406 -1.23 -18.47 -2.86
CA ALA A 406 -1.95 -19.01 -1.71
C ALA A 406 -2.79 -17.92 -1.04
N ALA A 407 -3.94 -18.31 -0.51
CA ALA A 407 -4.74 -17.49 0.37
C ALA A 407 -5.21 -18.31 1.55
N VAL A 408 -5.08 -17.76 2.75
CA VAL A 408 -5.43 -18.46 3.98
C VAL A 408 -6.53 -17.69 4.69
N VAL A 409 -7.51 -18.42 5.22
CA VAL A 409 -8.61 -17.85 6.00
C VAL A 409 -8.89 -18.68 7.24
N GLY A 410 -9.26 -18.00 8.33
CA GLY A 410 -9.77 -18.63 9.54
C GLY A 410 -11.29 -18.76 9.50
N VAL A 411 -11.80 -19.91 9.92
CA VAL A 411 -13.23 -20.14 10.17
C VAL A 411 -13.44 -20.75 11.55
N SER A 412 -14.65 -20.62 12.10
CA SER A 412 -14.98 -21.18 13.41
C SER A 412 -14.78 -22.70 13.43
N ASP A 413 -14.21 -23.19 14.53
CA ASP A 413 -13.97 -24.61 14.77
C ASP A 413 -14.30 -24.94 16.24
N GLU A 414 -15.12 -25.97 16.46
CA GLU A 414 -15.56 -26.31 17.82
C GLU A 414 -14.41 -26.72 18.76
N LEU A 415 -13.30 -27.24 18.20
CA LEU A 415 -12.22 -27.84 18.97
C LEU A 415 -11.06 -26.86 19.16
N THR A 416 -10.71 -26.11 18.13
CA THR A 416 -9.58 -25.17 18.15
C THR A 416 -9.99 -23.71 18.26
N GLY A 417 -11.29 -23.41 18.38
CA GLY A 417 -11.86 -22.06 18.34
C GLY A 417 -11.95 -21.54 16.91
N GLN A 418 -10.81 -21.42 16.23
CA GLN A 418 -10.77 -21.26 14.77
C GLN A 418 -9.83 -22.28 14.14
N ALA A 419 -10.11 -22.64 12.89
CA ALA A 419 -9.26 -23.49 12.07
C ALA A 419 -8.78 -22.74 10.82
N VAL A 420 -7.49 -22.90 10.53
CA VAL A 420 -6.84 -22.39 9.32
C VAL A 420 -7.24 -23.24 8.13
N ASN A 421 -7.65 -22.58 7.05
CA ASN A 421 -7.97 -23.21 5.77
C ASN A 421 -7.20 -22.51 4.66
N ALA A 422 -6.53 -23.27 3.80
CA ALA A 422 -5.69 -22.75 2.73
C ALA A 422 -6.33 -23.00 1.37
N PHE A 423 -6.35 -21.98 0.52
CA PHE A 423 -6.69 -22.06 -0.89
C PHE A 423 -5.42 -21.85 -1.71
N VAL A 424 -5.12 -22.78 -2.61
CA VAL A 424 -3.84 -22.85 -3.31
C VAL A 424 -4.10 -22.94 -4.81
N ALA A 425 -3.53 -22.01 -5.57
CA ALA A 425 -3.44 -22.09 -7.01
C ALA A 425 -2.05 -22.63 -7.41
N LEU A 426 -2.02 -23.63 -8.29
CA LEU A 426 -0.79 -24.31 -8.69
C LEU A 426 -0.14 -23.63 -9.90
N LYS A 427 1.17 -23.84 -10.07
CA LYS A 427 1.86 -23.54 -11.32
C LYS A 427 1.49 -24.57 -12.39
N ASP A 428 1.51 -24.14 -13.65
CA ASP A 428 1.21 -25.00 -14.80
C ASP A 428 2.09 -26.26 -14.80
N GLY A 429 1.49 -27.42 -15.11
CA GLY A 429 2.16 -28.72 -15.12
C GLY A 429 2.16 -29.48 -13.78
N ASN A 430 1.56 -28.95 -12.72
CA ASN A 430 1.36 -29.67 -11.47
C ASN A 430 -0.09 -30.17 -11.34
N GLU A 431 -0.28 -31.42 -10.90
CA GLU A 431 -1.61 -32.02 -10.74
C GLU A 431 -2.11 -31.92 -9.30
N ALA A 432 -3.40 -31.63 -9.16
CA ALA A 432 -4.08 -31.61 -7.87
C ALA A 432 -4.34 -33.05 -7.39
N ASN A 433 -3.65 -33.48 -6.34
CA ASN A 433 -3.86 -34.79 -5.72
C ASN A 433 -3.69 -34.74 -4.19
N ASP A 434 -4.08 -35.81 -3.51
CA ASP A 434 -4.04 -35.87 -2.04
C ASP A 434 -2.62 -35.91 -1.46
N ALA A 435 -1.64 -36.40 -2.24
CA ALA A 435 -0.24 -36.38 -1.82
C ALA A 435 0.26 -34.94 -1.72
N LEU A 436 0.00 -34.12 -2.75
CA LEU A 436 0.36 -32.71 -2.76
C LEU A 436 -0.31 -31.94 -1.62
N ARG A 437 -1.59 -32.21 -1.30
CA ARG A 437 -2.24 -31.58 -0.14
C ARG A 437 -1.51 -31.86 1.16
N LYS A 438 -1.06 -33.11 1.37
CA LYS A 438 -0.29 -33.50 2.57
C LYS A 438 1.10 -32.86 2.59
N GLU A 439 1.76 -32.76 1.44
CA GLU A 439 3.05 -32.07 1.30
C GLU A 439 2.94 -30.58 1.69
N LEU A 440 1.90 -29.89 1.23
CA LEU A 440 1.66 -28.48 1.57
C LEU A 440 1.40 -28.27 3.07
N VAL A 441 0.65 -29.17 3.71
CA VAL A 441 0.47 -29.14 5.17
C VAL A 441 1.81 -29.35 5.89
N LEU A 442 2.64 -30.28 5.41
CA LEU A 442 3.96 -30.54 5.98
C LEU A 442 4.92 -29.36 5.78
N GLN A 443 4.83 -28.64 4.65
CA GLN A 443 5.61 -27.43 4.40
C GLN A 443 5.31 -26.37 5.46
N VAL A 444 4.03 -26.05 5.70
CA VAL A 444 3.63 -25.08 6.75
C VAL A 444 4.08 -25.55 8.14
N ARG A 445 3.95 -26.86 8.43
CA ARG A 445 4.43 -27.43 9.70
C ARG A 445 5.93 -27.29 9.90
N LYS A 446 6.70 -27.37 8.82
CA LYS A 446 8.16 -27.26 8.84
C LYS A 446 8.60 -25.81 9.00
N SER A 447 7.97 -24.87 8.29
CA SER A 447 8.36 -23.45 8.30
C SER A 447 7.87 -22.74 9.57
N ILE A 448 6.65 -23.03 10.04
CA ILE A 448 6.04 -22.31 11.17
C ILE A 448 5.87 -23.23 12.39
N GLY A 449 5.18 -24.36 12.22
CA GLY A 449 4.98 -25.33 13.28
C GLY A 449 3.67 -26.12 13.21
N PRO A 450 3.50 -27.16 14.06
CA PRO A 450 2.32 -28.03 14.03
C PRO A 450 0.98 -27.32 14.21
N PHE A 451 0.95 -26.21 14.96
CA PHE A 451 -0.24 -25.42 15.28
C PHE A 451 -0.72 -24.53 14.13
N ALA A 452 0.17 -24.19 13.17
CA ALA A 452 -0.17 -23.40 11.98
C ALA A 452 -0.65 -24.26 10.80
N ALA A 453 -0.62 -25.59 10.94
CA ALA A 453 -1.00 -26.54 9.91
C ALA A 453 -2.45 -26.30 9.44
N PRO A 454 -2.71 -26.06 8.14
CA PRO A 454 -4.06 -25.92 7.64
C PRO A 454 -4.87 -27.19 7.90
N LYS A 455 -6.09 -27.03 8.43
CA LYS A 455 -7.03 -28.13 8.63
C LYS A 455 -7.48 -28.72 7.29
N ALA A 456 -7.64 -27.85 6.29
CA ALA A 456 -7.91 -28.24 4.91
C ALA A 456 -7.10 -27.36 3.95
N VAL A 457 -6.69 -27.98 2.85
CA VAL A 457 -6.08 -27.32 1.70
C VAL A 457 -7.03 -27.55 0.53
N PHE A 458 -7.48 -26.49 -0.13
CA PHE A 458 -8.32 -26.50 -1.33
C PHE A 458 -7.45 -26.07 -2.51
N ILE A 459 -7.39 -26.92 -3.55
CA ILE A 459 -6.60 -26.61 -4.75
C ILE A 459 -7.60 -26.09 -5.77
N ILE A 460 -7.39 -24.87 -6.24
CA ILE A 460 -8.30 -24.12 -7.10
C ILE A 460 -7.58 -23.62 -8.33
N GLY A 461 -8.33 -23.32 -9.39
CA GLY A 461 -7.76 -22.79 -10.63
C GLY A 461 -7.23 -21.37 -10.49
N ASP A 462 -7.93 -20.51 -9.74
CA ASP A 462 -7.51 -19.14 -9.47
C ASP A 462 -8.14 -18.63 -8.16
N LEU A 463 -7.53 -17.63 -7.55
CA LEU A 463 -8.04 -16.97 -6.35
C LEU A 463 -9.05 -15.87 -6.70
N PRO A 464 -10.06 -15.61 -5.83
CA PRO A 464 -11.02 -14.54 -6.05
C PRO A 464 -10.32 -13.19 -5.81
N LYS A 465 -9.76 -12.61 -6.86
CA LYS A 465 -9.00 -11.36 -6.81
C LYS A 465 -9.82 -10.19 -7.33
N THR A 466 -9.67 -9.03 -6.73
CA THR A 466 -10.10 -7.79 -7.36
C THR A 466 -9.29 -7.55 -8.62
N ARG A 467 -9.75 -6.65 -9.50
CA ARG A 467 -8.96 -6.23 -10.67
C ARG A 467 -7.62 -5.57 -10.32
N SER A 468 -7.47 -5.04 -9.09
CA SER A 468 -6.20 -4.54 -8.54
C SER A 468 -5.29 -5.65 -7.98
N GLY A 469 -5.70 -6.92 -8.10
CA GLY A 469 -4.91 -8.07 -7.64
C GLY A 469 -5.11 -8.45 -6.18
N LYS A 470 -5.88 -7.68 -5.41
CA LYS A 470 -6.15 -7.96 -4.00
C LYS A 470 -7.06 -9.18 -3.85
N ILE A 471 -6.61 -10.18 -3.10
CA ILE A 471 -7.41 -11.37 -2.81
C ILE A 471 -8.61 -11.01 -1.91
N MET A 472 -9.82 -11.35 -2.34
CA MET A 472 -11.07 -11.16 -1.60
C MET A 472 -11.31 -12.30 -0.61
N ARG A 473 -10.50 -12.35 0.46
CA ARG A 473 -10.57 -13.37 1.52
C ARG A 473 -11.95 -13.53 2.16
N ARG A 474 -12.74 -12.45 2.18
CA ARG A 474 -14.15 -12.47 2.63
C ARG A 474 -15.00 -13.51 1.91
N ILE A 475 -14.81 -13.69 0.60
CA ILE A 475 -15.54 -14.67 -0.20
C ILE A 475 -15.16 -16.08 0.24
N LEU A 476 -13.85 -16.37 0.32
CA LEU A 476 -13.32 -17.65 0.78
C LEU A 476 -13.86 -18.03 2.17
N ARG A 477 -13.89 -17.06 3.10
CA ARG A 477 -14.39 -17.24 4.47
C ARG A 477 -15.89 -17.57 4.48
N LYS A 478 -16.70 -16.85 3.71
CA LYS A 478 -18.16 -17.07 3.62
C LYS A 478 -18.51 -18.40 2.97
N VAL A 479 -17.81 -18.80 1.91
CA VAL A 479 -17.97 -20.13 1.30
C VAL A 479 -17.70 -21.23 2.33
N LEU A 480 -16.61 -21.11 3.09
CA LEU A 480 -16.32 -22.07 4.16
C LEU A 480 -17.29 -22.01 5.34
N ALA A 481 -17.97 -20.88 5.57
CA ALA A 481 -19.01 -20.76 6.58
C ALA A 481 -20.39 -21.26 6.11
N GLY A 482 -20.53 -21.63 4.83
CA GLY A 482 -21.83 -21.99 4.24
C GLY A 482 -22.74 -20.79 3.96
N GLU A 483 -22.20 -19.57 3.97
CA GLU A 483 -22.90 -18.30 3.73
C GLU A 483 -22.79 -17.87 2.25
N GLU A 484 -22.93 -18.81 1.33
CA GLU A 484 -22.75 -18.63 -0.11
C GLU A 484 -23.83 -17.74 -0.75
N ASP A 485 -24.99 -17.65 -0.11
CA ASP A 485 -26.10 -16.76 -0.46
C ASP A 485 -25.85 -15.30 -0.06
N GLN A 486 -24.86 -15.05 0.81
CA GLN A 486 -24.57 -13.74 1.40
C GLN A 486 -23.16 -13.24 1.06
N LEU A 487 -22.67 -13.59 -0.12
CA LEU A 487 -21.35 -13.16 -0.61
C LEU A 487 -21.22 -11.65 -0.85
N GLY A 488 -22.31 -10.89 -0.76
CA GLY A 488 -22.30 -9.44 -0.98
C GLY A 488 -21.92 -9.08 -2.41
N ASP A 489 -21.40 -7.87 -2.62
CA ASP A 489 -20.98 -7.44 -3.95
C ASP A 489 -19.71 -8.19 -4.40
N VAL A 490 -19.81 -8.86 -5.54
CA VAL A 490 -18.74 -9.60 -6.22
C VAL A 490 -18.37 -8.98 -7.57
N SER A 491 -18.98 -7.84 -7.92
CA SER A 491 -18.72 -7.13 -9.18
C SER A 491 -17.27 -6.61 -9.30
N THR A 492 -16.57 -6.50 -8.17
CA THR A 492 -15.18 -6.05 -8.08
C THR A 492 -14.16 -7.12 -8.49
N LEU A 493 -14.57 -8.39 -8.67
CA LEU A 493 -13.68 -9.47 -9.06
C LEU A 493 -13.17 -9.31 -10.50
N SER A 494 -11.93 -9.73 -10.75
CA SER A 494 -11.37 -9.83 -12.09
C SER A 494 -12.09 -10.89 -12.91
N ASP A 495 -12.32 -12.07 -12.32
CA ASP A 495 -13.13 -13.14 -12.88
C ASP A 495 -14.19 -13.59 -11.86
N PRO A 496 -15.45 -13.11 -11.97
CA PRO A 496 -16.53 -13.56 -11.10
C PRO A 496 -16.84 -15.05 -11.19
N SER A 497 -16.50 -15.71 -12.32
CA SER A 497 -16.77 -17.15 -12.52
C SER A 497 -15.97 -18.04 -11.57
N VAL A 498 -14.86 -17.52 -11.03
CA VAL A 498 -14.01 -18.22 -10.07
C VAL A 498 -14.75 -18.61 -8.80
N VAL A 499 -15.75 -17.80 -8.38
CA VAL A 499 -16.51 -18.02 -7.15
C VAL A 499 -17.28 -19.33 -7.20
N ALA A 500 -17.96 -19.59 -8.31
CA ALA A 500 -18.73 -20.83 -8.50
C ALA A 500 -17.81 -22.08 -8.49
N LYS A 501 -16.62 -21.97 -9.08
CA LYS A 501 -15.62 -23.05 -9.07
C LYS A 501 -15.10 -23.31 -7.66
N ILE A 502 -14.80 -22.26 -6.90
CA ILE A 502 -14.34 -22.37 -5.51
C ILE A 502 -15.41 -23.04 -4.65
N ILE A 503 -16.67 -22.63 -4.78
CA ILE A 503 -17.81 -23.25 -4.10
C ILE A 503 -17.86 -24.74 -4.41
N ALA A 504 -17.82 -25.12 -5.69
CA ALA A 504 -17.82 -26.52 -6.11
C ALA A 504 -16.65 -27.33 -5.51
N THR A 505 -15.44 -26.77 -5.52
CA THR A 505 -14.26 -27.42 -4.91
C THR A 505 -14.41 -27.59 -3.40
N VAL A 506 -14.96 -26.60 -2.69
CA VAL A 506 -15.19 -26.69 -1.24
C VAL A 506 -16.22 -27.77 -0.92
N HIS A 507 -17.33 -27.83 -1.66
CA HIS A 507 -18.35 -28.88 -1.50
C HIS A 507 -17.80 -30.28 -1.78
N GLU A 508 -17.03 -30.45 -2.87
CA GLU A 508 -16.44 -31.75 -3.19
C GLU A 508 -15.44 -32.22 -2.11
N THR A 509 -14.66 -31.29 -1.57
CA THR A 509 -13.64 -31.59 -0.56
C THR A 509 -14.25 -31.83 0.82
N ARG A 510 -15.42 -31.24 1.14
CA ARG A 510 -16.14 -31.45 2.40
C ARG A 510 -17.16 -32.59 2.36
N GLY A 511 -17.63 -32.96 1.18
CA GLY A 511 -18.57 -34.07 0.95
C GLY A 511 -17.89 -35.45 0.83
N LYS A 512 -16.55 -35.49 0.89
CA LYS A 512 -15.72 -36.67 1.15
C LYS A 512 -15.29 -36.65 2.60
#